data_AF-A0AAX2SR73-F1
#
_entry.id   AF-A0AAX2SR73-F1
#
_cell.length_a   1.000
_cell.length_b   1.000
_cell.length_c   1.000
_cell.angle_alpha   90.00
_cell.angle_beta   90.00
_cell.angle_gamma   90.00
#
_symmetry.space_group_name_H-M   'P 1'
#
loop_
_entity.id
_entity.type
_entity.pdbx_description
1 polymer ?
#
loop_
_entity_poly.entity_id
_entity_poly.type
_entity_poly.pdbx_seq_one_letter_code
_entity_poly.pdbx_strand_id
1 'polypeptide(L)'
;MKELKIFLISSAFFFLFVITHFILIPLNLHYNAYYYATHMPHKRNQYPFIAVINVRSDVPIARKYIPGYKIKYFGDVREGFNPQIQRKSIAQDNDLLNILQTDAEYYPNASDANFDNENIEDDKFTIDFESDGKIDKIERGKGMPNYAEKLIFSELDRIQSEIKHNVPEPSINLQWLWNMKFEKRYSNQY
;
A
#
# COMPACT_ATOMS: atom_id res chain seq x y z
N MET A 1 -47.56 -26.84 5.10
CA MET A 1 -46.92 -26.35 3.85
C MET A 1 -46.52 -24.87 3.88
N LYS A 2 -47.38 -23.94 4.34
CA LYS A 2 -47.06 -22.49 4.40
C LYS A 2 -45.87 -22.18 5.32
N GLU A 3 -45.84 -22.77 6.51
CA GLU A 3 -44.76 -22.55 7.50
C GLU A 3 -43.41 -23.07 7.02
N LEU A 4 -43.37 -24.25 6.40
CA LEU A 4 -42.16 -24.79 5.77
C LEU A 4 -41.62 -23.86 4.66
N LYS A 5 -42.51 -23.29 3.84
CA LYS A 5 -42.10 -22.30 2.82
C LYS A 5 -41.51 -21.04 3.45
N ILE A 6 -42.15 -20.51 4.50
CA ILE A 6 -41.64 -19.35 5.23
C ILE A 6 -40.27 -19.65 5.83
N PHE A 7 -40.11 -20.80 6.50
CA PHE A 7 -38.84 -21.24 7.06
C PHE A 7 -37.74 -21.32 6.00
N LEU A 8 -38.00 -21.98 4.87
CA LEU A 8 -37.02 -22.13 3.78
C LEU A 8 -36.61 -20.77 3.17
N ILE A 9 -37.57 -19.86 2.98
CA ILE A 9 -37.29 -18.51 2.48
C ILE A 9 -36.44 -17.73 3.49
N SER A 10 -36.81 -17.74 4.77
CA SER A 10 -36.05 -17.07 5.84
C SER A 10 -34.63 -17.63 5.96
N SER A 11 -34.46 -18.96 5.91
CA SER A 11 -33.14 -19.59 5.89
C SER A 11 -32.33 -19.17 4.67
N ALA A 12 -32.93 -19.11 3.48
CA ALA A 12 -32.24 -18.65 2.27
C ALA A 12 -31.74 -17.20 2.40
N PHE A 13 -32.58 -16.30 2.92
CA PHE A 13 -32.18 -14.91 3.19
C PHE A 13 -31.06 -14.83 4.24
N PHE A 14 -31.13 -15.65 5.29
CA PHE A 14 -30.07 -15.70 6.30
C PHE A 14 -28.74 -16.18 5.69
N PHE A 15 -28.74 -17.25 4.90
CA PHE A 15 -27.52 -17.72 4.23
C PHE A 15 -26.97 -16.67 3.26
N LEU A 16 -27.84 -16.02 2.48
CA LEU A 16 -27.42 -14.94 1.59
C LEU A 16 -26.79 -13.77 2.36
N PHE A 17 -27.38 -13.40 3.49
CA PHE A 17 -26.83 -12.38 4.37
C PHE A 17 -25.44 -12.76 4.88
N VAL A 18 -25.28 -13.99 5.38
CA VAL A 18 -24.01 -14.51 5.89
C VAL A 18 -22.94 -14.52 4.80
N ILE A 19 -23.23 -15.08 3.63
CA ILE A 19 -22.28 -15.11 2.50
C ILE A 19 -21.87 -13.69 2.09
N THR A 20 -22.84 -12.78 1.99
CA THR A 20 -22.56 -11.40 1.57
C THR A 20 -21.66 -10.69 2.59
N HIS A 21 -21.99 -10.75 3.89
CA HIS A 21 -21.31 -9.98 4.93
C HIS A 21 -19.97 -10.56 5.35
N PHE A 22 -19.87 -11.88 5.42
CA PHE A 22 -18.67 -12.55 5.93
C PHE A 22 -17.73 -13.04 4.84
N ILE A 23 -18.17 -13.10 3.58
CA ILE A 23 -17.35 -13.58 2.46
C ILE A 23 -17.19 -12.48 1.41
N LEU A 24 -18.27 -12.07 0.74
CA LEU A 24 -18.17 -11.19 -0.44
C LEU A 24 -17.65 -9.79 -0.10
N ILE A 25 -18.13 -9.16 0.97
CA ILE A 25 -17.66 -7.84 1.41
C ILE A 25 -16.18 -7.88 1.80
N PRO A 26 -15.71 -8.79 2.67
CA PRO A 26 -14.29 -8.91 2.99
C PRO A 26 -13.40 -9.14 1.77
N LEU A 27 -13.78 -10.05 0.86
CA LEU A 27 -13.01 -10.33 -0.36
C LEU A 27 -12.95 -9.11 -1.28
N ASN A 28 -14.06 -8.38 -1.45
CA ASN A 28 -14.08 -7.16 -2.25
C ASN A 28 -13.14 -6.09 -1.65
N LEU A 29 -13.21 -5.85 -0.34
CA LEU A 29 -12.33 -4.88 0.34
C LEU A 29 -10.86 -5.31 0.29
N HIS A 30 -10.58 -6.61 0.36
CA HIS A 30 -9.23 -7.16 0.30
C HIS A 30 -8.62 -7.03 -1.11
N TYR A 31 -9.28 -7.56 -2.15
CA TYR A 31 -8.72 -7.56 -3.51
C TYR A 31 -8.74 -6.19 -4.21
N ASN A 32 -9.55 -5.24 -3.72
CA ASN A 32 -9.59 -3.87 -4.22
C ASN A 32 -8.95 -2.87 -3.25
N ALA A 33 -8.10 -3.34 -2.32
CA ALA A 33 -7.50 -2.49 -1.27
C ALA A 33 -6.74 -1.28 -1.83
N TYR A 34 -5.95 -1.45 -2.91
CA TYR A 34 -5.23 -0.33 -3.54
C TYR A 34 -6.17 0.72 -4.16
N TYR A 35 -7.31 0.29 -4.73
CA TYR A 35 -8.33 1.22 -5.20
C TYR A 35 -8.85 2.05 -4.03
N TYR A 36 -9.34 1.38 -2.98
CA TYR A 36 -9.95 2.06 -1.86
C TYR A 36 -8.98 2.97 -1.09
N ALA A 37 -7.74 2.53 -0.90
CA ALA A 37 -6.71 3.31 -0.22
C ALA A 37 -6.39 4.60 -0.98
N THR A 38 -6.23 4.56 -2.31
CA THR A 38 -5.86 5.74 -3.10
C THR A 38 -7.03 6.69 -3.40
N HIS A 39 -8.27 6.24 -3.19
CA HIS A 39 -9.49 7.04 -3.38
C HIS A 39 -10.08 7.57 -2.07
N MET A 40 -9.56 7.17 -0.90
CA MET A 40 -10.03 7.69 0.37
C MET A 40 -9.53 9.13 0.64
N PRO A 41 -10.30 9.97 1.33
CA PRO A 41 -9.79 11.22 1.90
C PRO A 41 -8.63 10.93 2.88
N HIS A 42 -7.55 11.68 2.77
CA HIS A 42 -6.39 11.56 3.65
C HIS A 42 -5.73 12.93 3.83
N LYS A 43 -4.93 13.06 4.89
CA LYS A 43 -4.21 14.31 5.18
C LYS A 43 -3.02 14.47 4.24
N ARG A 44 -2.48 15.69 4.16
CA ARG A 44 -1.19 15.93 3.49
C ARG A 44 -0.09 15.11 4.18
N ASN A 45 0.87 14.59 3.40
CA ASN A 45 1.97 13.73 3.86
C ASN A 45 1.50 12.40 4.48
N GLN A 46 0.36 11.90 4.01
CA GLN A 46 -0.13 10.55 4.26
C GLN A 46 -0.23 9.83 2.93
N TYR A 47 0.30 8.62 2.87
CA TYR A 47 0.38 7.78 1.68
C TYR A 47 -0.41 6.48 1.89
N PRO A 48 -1.74 6.46 1.73
CA PRO A 48 -2.55 5.29 2.02
C PRO A 48 -2.16 3.99 1.31
N PHE A 49 -1.47 4.06 0.16
CA PHE A 49 -0.96 2.85 -0.49
C PHE A 49 0.11 2.14 0.38
N ILE A 50 0.87 2.87 1.19
CA ILE A 50 1.80 2.32 2.19
C ILE A 50 1.03 1.53 3.25
N ALA A 51 -0.14 2.00 3.69
CA ALA A 51 -0.98 1.25 4.62
C ALA A 51 -1.41 -0.12 4.06
N VAL A 52 -1.64 -0.21 2.74
CA VAL A 52 -1.95 -1.49 2.08
C VAL A 52 -0.70 -2.39 2.07
N ILE A 53 0.44 -1.85 1.65
CA ILE A 53 1.71 -2.58 1.67
C ILE A 53 2.06 -3.07 3.09
N ASN A 54 1.84 -2.23 4.11
CA ASN A 54 2.17 -2.49 5.50
C ASN A 54 1.22 -3.50 6.16
N VAL A 55 -0.08 -3.28 6.04
CA VAL A 55 -1.08 -4.03 6.82
C VAL A 55 -1.75 -5.14 6.01
N ARG A 56 -1.58 -5.13 4.69
CA ARG A 56 -2.14 -6.10 3.74
C ARG A 56 -1.08 -6.56 2.76
N SER A 57 0.06 -6.97 3.30
CA SER A 57 1.21 -7.49 2.57
C SER A 57 0.84 -8.71 1.71
N ASP A 58 -0.26 -9.39 2.03
CA ASP A 58 -0.87 -10.47 1.23
C ASP A 58 -1.57 -10.00 -0.07
N VAL A 59 -1.77 -8.69 -0.27
CA VAL A 59 -2.35 -8.12 -1.50
C VAL A 59 -1.23 -7.61 -2.42
N PRO A 60 -0.89 -8.33 -3.50
CA PRO A 60 0.20 -7.94 -4.39
C PRO A 60 -0.16 -6.68 -5.19
N ILE A 61 0.71 -5.68 -5.16
CA ILE A 61 0.66 -4.55 -6.10
C ILE A 61 1.05 -4.98 -7.52
N ALA A 62 0.13 -4.87 -8.48
CA ALA A 62 0.46 -5.22 -9.86
C ALA A 62 1.42 -4.19 -10.48
N ARG A 63 2.43 -4.65 -11.22
CA ARG A 63 3.41 -3.78 -11.92
C ARG A 63 2.76 -2.74 -12.83
N LYS A 64 1.61 -3.07 -13.43
CA LYS A 64 0.85 -2.14 -14.28
C LYS A 64 0.27 -0.94 -13.53
N TYR A 65 0.17 -1.00 -12.20
CA TYR A 65 -0.31 0.12 -11.39
C TYR A 65 0.72 1.23 -11.24
N ILE A 66 2.01 0.89 -11.32
CA ILE A 66 3.14 1.81 -11.09
C ILE A 66 4.21 1.64 -12.19
N PRO A 67 3.94 2.09 -13.43
CA PRO A 67 4.88 1.97 -14.53
C PRO A 67 6.24 2.64 -14.24
N GLY A 68 7.32 1.96 -14.64
CA GLY A 68 8.69 2.43 -14.40
C GLY A 68 9.29 2.01 -13.06
N TYR A 69 8.50 1.36 -12.20
CA TYR A 69 8.98 0.72 -10.97
C TYR A 69 9.16 -0.78 -11.16
N LYS A 70 10.16 -1.34 -10.48
CA LYS A 70 10.33 -2.77 -10.31
C LYS A 70 9.75 -3.18 -8.97
N ILE A 71 9.15 -4.37 -8.91
CA ILE A 71 8.53 -4.90 -7.70
C ILE A 71 9.08 -6.30 -7.48
N LYS A 72 9.56 -6.56 -6.26
CA LYS A 72 9.90 -7.90 -5.80
C LYS A 72 9.19 -8.14 -4.47
N TYR A 73 8.84 -9.39 -4.23
CA TYR A 73 8.20 -9.82 -2.99
C TYR A 73 9.16 -10.73 -2.26
N PHE A 74 9.39 -10.43 -0.98
CA PHE A 74 10.17 -11.26 -0.07
C PHE A 74 9.23 -11.94 0.93
N GLY A 75 9.71 -13.03 1.54
CA GLY A 75 8.90 -13.85 2.45
C GLY A 75 8.23 -15.03 1.75
N ASP A 76 7.51 -15.83 2.53
CA ASP A 76 6.70 -16.95 2.05
C ASP A 76 5.20 -16.72 2.29
N VAL A 77 4.36 -17.65 1.81
CA VAL A 77 2.89 -17.57 1.92
C VAL A 77 2.40 -17.54 3.38
N ARG A 78 3.24 -17.92 4.36
CA ARG A 78 2.92 -17.95 5.80
C ARG A 78 3.28 -16.66 6.51
N GLU A 79 4.35 -15.98 6.10
CA GLU A 79 4.84 -14.75 6.75
C GLU A 79 4.32 -13.46 6.09
N GLY A 80 3.70 -13.57 4.92
CA GLY A 80 3.21 -12.43 4.14
C GLY A 80 4.26 -11.93 3.15
N PHE A 81 3.81 -11.35 2.03
CA PHE A 81 4.74 -10.85 1.02
C PHE A 81 5.21 -9.45 1.40
N ASN A 82 6.47 -9.26 1.75
CA ASN A 82 7.03 -7.92 1.94
C ASN A 82 7.37 -7.35 0.56
N PRO A 83 6.55 -6.44 -0.01
CA PRO A 83 6.88 -5.89 -1.31
C PRO A 83 8.00 -4.87 -1.15
N GLN A 84 8.97 -4.96 -2.03
CA GLN A 84 9.98 -3.95 -2.24
C GLN A 84 9.73 -3.32 -3.61
N ILE A 85 9.55 -2.01 -3.64
CA ILE A 85 9.33 -1.26 -4.87
C ILE A 85 10.58 -0.41 -5.12
N GLN A 86 11.26 -0.67 -6.22
CA GLN A 86 12.49 0.04 -6.56
C GLN A 86 12.36 0.83 -7.87
N ARG A 87 13.01 1.99 -7.90
CA ARG A 87 13.30 2.71 -9.13
C ARG A 87 14.73 3.24 -9.08
N LYS A 88 15.48 2.98 -10.15
CA LYS A 88 16.82 3.53 -10.33
C LYS A 88 16.79 4.73 -11.27
N SER A 89 17.80 5.57 -11.17
CA SER A 89 18.05 6.70 -12.07
C SER A 89 16.89 7.68 -12.13
N ILE A 90 16.46 8.15 -10.95
CA ILE A 90 15.35 9.10 -10.77
C ILE A 90 15.79 10.56 -10.83
N ALA A 91 16.98 10.90 -10.35
CA ALA A 91 17.58 12.23 -10.38
C ALA A 91 18.99 12.21 -10.99
N GLN A 92 19.78 11.16 -10.72
CA GLN A 92 21.13 10.97 -11.24
C GLN A 92 21.35 9.52 -11.69
N ASP A 93 22.33 9.30 -12.57
CA ASP A 93 22.74 7.94 -12.92
C ASP A 93 23.16 7.19 -11.65
N ASN A 94 22.75 5.92 -11.54
CA ASN A 94 23.00 5.03 -10.41
C ASN A 94 22.35 5.38 -9.06
N ASP A 95 21.49 6.39 -8.97
CA ASP A 95 20.68 6.55 -7.75
C ASP A 95 19.60 5.46 -7.62
N LEU A 96 19.06 5.29 -6.42
CA LEU A 96 18.02 4.31 -6.12
C LEU A 96 17.01 4.90 -5.14
N LEU A 97 15.73 4.79 -5.49
CA LEU A 97 14.62 4.84 -4.56
C LEU A 97 14.18 3.43 -4.23
N ASN A 98 14.02 3.16 -2.94
CA ASN A 98 13.55 1.91 -2.39
C ASN A 98 12.34 2.19 -1.48
N ILE A 99 11.19 1.59 -1.77
CA ILE A 99 10.00 1.66 -0.90
C ILE A 99 9.80 0.28 -0.28
N LEU A 100 9.84 0.24 1.04
CA LEU A 100 9.65 -0.93 1.87
C LEU A 100 8.30 -0.84 2.61
N GLN A 101 8.08 -1.79 3.51
CA GLN A 101 6.84 -1.89 4.27
C GLN A 101 6.63 -0.73 5.24
N THR A 102 7.71 -0.28 5.85
CA THR A 102 7.73 0.69 6.95
C THR A 102 8.39 2.00 6.58
N ASP A 103 9.07 2.07 5.44
CA ASP A 103 9.90 3.22 5.10
C ASP A 103 10.09 3.39 3.58
N ALA A 104 10.58 4.57 3.22
CA ALA A 104 11.05 4.92 1.89
C ALA A 104 12.47 5.47 1.99
N GLU A 105 13.37 4.93 1.18
CA GLU A 105 14.78 5.21 1.24
C GLU A 105 15.28 5.72 -0.11
N TYR A 106 16.11 6.75 -0.08
CA TYR A 106 16.82 7.24 -1.24
C TYR A 106 18.32 7.16 -1.03
N TYR A 107 18.97 6.54 -2.00
CA TYR A 107 20.40 6.38 -2.09
C TYR A 107 20.90 7.16 -3.31
N PRO A 108 21.66 8.26 -3.13
CA PRO A 108 22.13 9.08 -4.24
C PRO A 108 23.21 8.39 -5.08
N ASN A 109 23.85 7.35 -4.54
CA ASN A 109 24.77 6.48 -5.26
C ASN A 109 24.50 5.04 -4.83
N ALA A 110 24.05 4.21 -5.76
CA ALA A 110 23.61 2.85 -5.54
C ALA A 110 23.95 1.98 -6.76
N SER A 111 25.18 2.15 -7.26
CA SER A 111 25.69 1.46 -8.46
C SER A 111 25.53 -0.06 -8.34
N ASP A 112 25.93 -0.62 -7.20
CA ASP A 112 25.91 -2.06 -6.96
C ASP A 112 24.62 -2.56 -6.29
N ALA A 113 23.75 -1.64 -5.88
CA ALA A 113 22.51 -1.97 -5.21
C ALA A 113 21.58 -2.74 -6.14
N ASN A 114 20.98 -3.80 -5.61
CA ASN A 114 19.89 -4.50 -6.28
C ASN A 114 18.95 -5.06 -5.21
N PHE A 115 17.85 -5.68 -5.63
CA PHE A 115 16.90 -6.30 -4.71
C PHE A 115 17.51 -7.38 -3.78
N ASP A 116 18.64 -7.98 -4.12
CA ASP A 116 19.29 -9.05 -3.36
C ASP A 116 20.52 -8.56 -2.58
N ASN A 117 20.90 -7.29 -2.75
CA ASN A 117 22.09 -6.70 -2.17
C ASN A 117 21.80 -5.26 -1.75
N GLU A 118 21.30 -5.16 -0.52
CA GLU A 118 21.13 -3.91 0.21
C GLU A 118 22.36 -3.55 1.06
N ASN A 119 23.51 -4.23 0.90
CA ASN A 119 24.78 -3.78 1.48
C ASN A 119 25.23 -2.50 0.78
N ILE A 120 24.51 -1.44 1.06
CA ILE A 120 24.80 -0.08 0.73
C ILE A 120 25.30 0.50 2.04
N GLU A 121 26.62 0.57 2.21
CA GLU A 121 27.26 1.28 3.33
C GLU A 121 27.05 2.81 3.22
N ASP A 122 26.34 3.28 2.19
CA ASP A 122 26.14 4.68 1.91
C ASP A 122 25.07 5.30 2.81
N ASP A 123 25.35 6.53 3.24
CA ASP A 123 24.38 7.44 3.81
C ASP A 123 23.11 7.49 2.92
N LYS A 124 21.94 7.43 3.54
CA LYS A 124 20.63 7.45 2.86
C LYS A 124 19.72 8.52 3.41
N PHE A 125 18.72 8.91 2.63
CA PHE A 125 17.58 9.67 3.15
C PHE A 125 16.42 8.70 3.38
N THR A 126 15.87 8.69 4.59
CA THR A 126 14.79 7.78 4.98
C THR A 126 13.56 8.56 5.41
N ILE A 127 12.39 8.08 5.00
CA ILE A 127 11.09 8.47 5.54
C ILE A 127 10.46 7.23 6.17
N ASP A 128 10.25 7.25 7.48
CA ASP A 128 9.54 6.20 8.19
C ASP A 128 8.04 6.50 8.20
N PHE A 129 7.22 5.45 8.07
CA PHE A 129 5.77 5.54 8.05
C PHE A 129 5.12 4.86 9.25
N GLU A 130 4.10 5.52 9.79
CA GLU A 130 3.10 4.88 10.63
C GLU A 130 2.30 3.83 9.82
N SER A 131 1.61 2.93 10.53
CA SER A 131 0.82 1.84 9.91
C SER A 131 -0.36 2.30 9.02
N ASP A 132 -0.71 3.59 9.06
CA ASP A 132 -1.73 4.24 8.24
C ASP A 132 -1.13 4.99 7.03
N GLY A 133 0.18 4.89 6.83
CA GLY A 133 0.94 5.54 5.76
C GLY A 133 1.27 7.01 6.04
N LYS A 134 0.99 7.54 7.23
CA LYS A 134 1.44 8.87 7.65
C LYS A 134 2.94 8.84 7.91
N ILE A 135 3.64 9.93 7.59
CA ILE A 135 5.05 10.08 7.94
C ILE A 135 5.19 10.20 9.45
N ASP A 136 6.00 9.32 10.03
CA ASP A 136 6.40 9.34 11.44
C ASP A 136 7.69 10.16 11.59
N LYS A 137 8.73 9.78 10.85
CA LYS A 137 10.08 10.31 11.00
C LYS A 137 10.76 10.51 9.66
N ILE A 138 11.66 11.48 9.62
CA ILE A 138 12.55 11.72 8.49
C ILE A 138 13.97 11.71 9.00
N GLU A 139 14.83 10.91 8.37
CA GLU A 139 16.25 10.82 8.67
C GLU A 139 17.07 11.20 7.45
N ARG A 140 18.11 11.99 7.68
CA ARG A 140 19.03 12.45 6.63
C ARG A 140 20.43 11.96 6.96
N GLY A 141 20.91 11.00 6.19
CA GLY A 141 22.29 10.54 6.21
C GLY A 141 23.27 11.66 5.90
N LYS A 142 24.52 11.46 6.29
CA LYS A 142 25.59 12.45 6.10
C LYS A 142 25.82 12.68 4.60
N GLY A 143 26.09 13.93 4.22
CA GLY A 143 26.34 14.28 2.81
C GLY A 143 25.11 14.18 1.88
N MET A 144 23.91 13.95 2.40
CA MET A 144 22.70 13.86 1.56
C MET A 144 22.41 15.12 0.75
N PRO A 145 22.13 15.00 -0.56
CA PRO A 145 21.77 16.14 -1.37
C PRO A 145 20.56 16.90 -0.84
N ASN A 146 20.56 18.23 -0.94
CA ASN A 146 19.46 19.07 -0.48
C ASN A 146 18.12 18.74 -1.17
N TYR A 147 18.17 18.18 -2.39
CA TYR A 147 16.99 17.81 -3.16
C TYR A 147 16.35 16.47 -2.75
N ALA A 148 17.04 15.63 -1.96
CA ALA A 148 16.62 14.25 -1.68
C ALA A 148 15.19 14.15 -1.10
N GLU A 149 14.90 15.02 -0.13
CA GLU A 149 13.58 15.08 0.50
C GLU A 149 12.47 15.35 -0.52
N LYS A 150 12.60 16.45 -1.29
CA LYS A 150 11.61 16.82 -2.31
C LYS A 150 11.44 15.72 -3.36
N LEU A 151 12.54 15.05 -3.72
CA LEU A 151 12.55 13.97 -4.68
C LEU A 151 11.74 12.76 -4.18
N ILE A 152 11.97 12.27 -2.95
CA ILE A 152 11.18 11.15 -2.41
C ILE A 152 9.70 11.53 -2.30
N PHE A 153 9.38 12.71 -1.75
CA PHE A 153 7.99 13.18 -1.69
C PHE A 153 7.32 13.17 -3.08
N SER A 154 8.02 13.65 -4.11
CA SER A 154 7.50 13.66 -5.47
C SER A 154 7.28 12.26 -6.04
N GLU A 155 8.15 11.29 -5.71
CA GLU A 155 7.99 9.92 -6.17
C GLU A 155 6.89 9.19 -5.39
N LEU A 156 6.71 9.44 -4.09
CA LEU A 156 5.58 8.91 -3.32
C LEU A 156 4.25 9.44 -3.85
N ASP A 157 4.18 10.75 -4.14
CA ASP A 157 3.01 11.37 -4.78
C ASP A 157 2.74 10.76 -6.16
N ARG A 158 3.81 10.51 -6.95
CA ARG A 158 3.71 9.86 -8.27
C ARG A 158 3.17 8.44 -8.16
N ILE A 159 3.71 7.61 -7.28
CA ILE A 159 3.24 6.24 -7.02
C ILE A 159 1.76 6.25 -6.66
N GLN A 160 1.37 7.09 -5.69
CA GLN A 160 -0.02 7.19 -5.25
C GLN A 160 -0.96 7.58 -6.40
N SER A 161 -0.57 8.56 -7.20
CA SER A 161 -1.34 9.01 -8.36
C SER A 161 -1.44 7.94 -9.45
N GLU A 162 -0.34 7.26 -9.76
CA GLU A 162 -0.30 6.16 -10.74
C GLU A 162 -1.19 5.00 -10.29
N ILE A 163 -1.11 4.57 -9.03
CA ILE A 163 -2.00 3.53 -8.51
C ILE A 163 -3.45 3.99 -8.65
N LYS A 164 -3.78 5.22 -8.22
CA LYS A 164 -5.13 5.77 -8.29
C LYS A 164 -5.70 5.73 -9.71
N HIS A 165 -4.88 6.03 -10.71
CA HIS A 165 -5.30 6.09 -12.10
C HIS A 165 -5.37 4.70 -12.79
N ASN A 166 -4.46 3.79 -12.43
CA ASN A 166 -4.26 2.53 -13.14
C ASN A 166 -4.94 1.32 -12.48
N VAL A 167 -5.32 1.42 -11.20
CA VAL A 167 -6.03 0.35 -10.49
C VAL A 167 -7.48 0.25 -11.00
N PRO A 168 -7.98 -0.96 -11.33
CA PRO A 168 -9.34 -1.11 -11.81
C PRO A 168 -10.36 -0.72 -10.73
N GLU A 169 -11.48 -0.18 -11.16
CA GLU A 169 -12.61 0.08 -10.27
C GLU A 169 -13.25 -1.24 -9.80
N PRO A 170 -13.57 -1.38 -8.50
CA PRO A 170 -14.30 -2.53 -7.99
C PRO A 170 -15.71 -2.60 -8.60
N SER A 171 -16.16 -3.80 -8.96
CA SER A 171 -17.52 -4.01 -9.49
C SER A 171 -18.63 -3.59 -8.52
N ILE A 172 -18.35 -3.63 -7.21
CA ILE A 172 -19.20 -3.08 -6.16
C ILE A 172 -18.32 -2.12 -5.36
N ASN A 173 -18.60 -0.83 -5.45
CA ASN A 173 -17.84 0.19 -4.75
C ASN A 173 -18.28 0.29 -3.29
N LEU A 174 -17.37 -0.10 -2.38
CA LEU A 174 -17.54 -0.09 -0.93
C LEU A 174 -16.66 0.97 -0.26
N GLN A 175 -16.36 2.08 -0.95
CA GLN A 175 -15.45 3.13 -0.44
C GLN A 175 -15.88 3.67 0.93
N TRP A 176 -17.19 3.85 1.16
CA TRP A 176 -17.71 4.32 2.44
C TRP A 176 -17.35 3.36 3.60
N LEU A 177 -17.41 2.05 3.34
CA LEU A 177 -17.10 1.02 4.32
C LEU A 177 -15.60 0.92 4.56
N TRP A 178 -14.80 1.09 3.50
CA TRP A 178 -13.35 1.23 3.64
C TRP A 178 -12.98 2.42 4.51
N ASN A 179 -13.51 3.61 4.19
CA ASN A 179 -13.23 4.85 4.94
C ASN A 179 -13.57 4.69 6.42
N MET A 180 -14.77 4.17 6.74
CA MET A 180 -15.18 3.92 8.12
C MET A 180 -14.25 2.92 8.85
N LYS A 181 -13.83 1.85 8.16
CA LYS A 181 -12.92 0.85 8.76
C LYS A 181 -11.51 1.41 8.95
N PHE A 182 -11.02 2.20 8.00
CA PHE A 182 -9.73 2.86 8.08
C PHE A 182 -9.72 3.84 9.24
N GLU A 183 -10.71 4.74 9.29
CA GLU A 183 -10.88 5.69 10.39
C GLU A 183 -10.93 4.95 11.73
N LYS A 184 -11.82 3.96 11.91
CA LYS A 184 -11.91 3.19 13.16
C LYS A 184 -10.58 2.54 13.58
N ARG A 185 -9.77 2.07 12.62
CA ARG A 185 -8.50 1.40 12.91
C ARG A 185 -7.43 2.37 13.40
N TYR A 186 -7.40 3.59 12.85
CA TYR A 186 -6.30 4.53 13.06
C TYR A 186 -6.69 5.81 13.83
N SER A 187 -7.98 6.06 14.06
CA SER A 187 -8.48 7.17 14.88
C SER A 187 -8.26 6.98 16.38
N ASN A 188 -8.06 5.72 16.82
CA ASN A 188 -7.89 5.35 18.23
C ASN A 188 -6.41 5.17 18.63
N GLN A 189 -5.46 5.67 17.83
CA GLN A 189 -4.02 5.59 18.12
C GLN A 189 -3.46 6.82 18.85
N TYR A 190 -4.34 7.69 19.39
CA TYR A 190 -3.99 8.85 20.22
C TYR A 190 -4.82 8.90 21.51
#